data_AF-A0A7Z9ZI14-F1
#
_entry.id   AF-A0A7Z9ZI14-F1
#
_cell.length_a   1.000
_cell.length_b   1.000
_cell.length_c   1.000
_cell.angle_alpha   90.00
_cell.angle_beta   90.00
_cell.angle_gamma   90.00
#
_symmetry.space_group_name_H-M   'P 1'
#
loop_
_entity.id
_entity.type
_entity.pdbx_description
1 polymer ?
#
loop_
_entity_poly.entity_id
_entity_poly.type
_entity_poly.pdbx_seq_one_letter_code
_entity_poly.pdbx_strand_id
1 'polypeptide(L)'
;QAGWRRLLDEIARLVGDYHRRHPLRRAMPKEDLRSRLGIEAGLFRRVISRAVEAAVVVEEGAGVRLPGYKVQLTPHQEQKAQRLLQAHREAPYTPPTALVSARDYGVDATSRRYIMPLLEHLDDLTITQRVGDERVLVNRTSL
;
A
#
# COMPACT_ATOMS: atom_id res chain seq x y z
N GLN A 1 16.64 30.68 3.52
CA GLN A 1 16.49 29.25 3.91
C GLN A 1 15.06 28.82 4.22
N ALA A 2 14.10 29.72 4.53
CA ALA A 2 12.73 29.37 4.90
C ALA A 2 11.89 28.66 3.82
N GLY A 3 12.14 28.92 2.53
CA GLY A 3 11.38 28.29 1.44
C GLY A 3 11.59 26.77 1.32
N TRP A 4 12.80 26.30 1.64
CA TRP A 4 13.12 24.87 1.55
C TRP A 4 12.38 24.03 2.60
N ARG A 5 12.36 24.52 3.85
CA ARG A 5 11.65 23.86 4.94
C ARG A 5 10.15 23.76 4.67
N ARG A 6 9.53 24.84 4.15
CA ARG A 6 8.11 24.82 3.74
C ARG A 6 7.83 23.76 2.66
N LEU A 7 8.74 23.56 1.71
CA LEU A 7 8.59 22.54 0.67
C LEU A 7 8.65 21.13 1.25
N LEU A 8 9.57 20.87 2.19
CA LEU A 8 9.64 19.59 2.89
C LEU A 8 8.40 19.32 3.74
N ASP A 9 7.91 20.33 4.46
CA ASP A 9 6.68 20.23 5.25
C ASP A 9 5.46 19.93 4.35
N GLU A 10 5.40 20.56 3.17
CA GLU A 10 4.35 20.31 2.18
C GLU A 10 4.41 18.88 1.61
N ILE A 11 5.61 18.35 1.34
CA ILE A 11 5.78 16.96 0.92
C ILE A 11 5.27 15.99 1.99
N ALA A 12 5.68 16.18 3.25
CA ALA A 12 5.21 15.35 4.36
C ALA A 12 3.68 15.39 4.47
N ARG A 13 3.09 16.58 4.34
CA ARG A 13 1.64 16.77 4.36
C ARG A 13 0.95 16.03 3.21
N LEU A 14 1.42 16.19 1.98
CA LEU A 14 0.83 15.54 0.81
C LEU A 14 0.91 14.01 0.88
N VAL A 15 2.05 13.47 1.32
CA VAL A 15 2.25 12.03 1.48
C VAL A 15 1.40 11.49 2.64
N GLY A 16 1.31 12.21 3.76
CA GLY A 16 0.42 11.86 4.87
C GLY A 16 -1.05 11.88 4.48
N ASP A 17 -1.50 12.90 3.74
CA ASP A 17 -2.86 12.99 3.20
C ASP A 17 -3.16 11.84 2.23
N TYR A 18 -2.20 11.48 1.39
CA TYR A 18 -2.32 10.34 0.48
C TYR A 18 -2.54 9.04 1.25
N HIS A 19 -1.72 8.76 2.27
CA HIS A 19 -1.85 7.57 3.09
C HIS A 19 -3.19 7.49 3.84
N ARG A 20 -3.71 8.62 4.35
CA ARG A 20 -5.04 8.65 4.98
C ARG A 20 -6.17 8.32 3.99
N ARG A 21 -6.04 8.72 2.72
CA ARG A 21 -7.03 8.43 1.67
C ARG A 21 -6.85 7.03 1.06
N HIS A 22 -5.64 6.51 1.08
CA HIS A 22 -5.26 5.24 0.45
C HIS A 22 -4.47 4.36 1.42
N PRO A 23 -5.10 3.90 2.53
CA PRO A 23 -4.39 3.17 3.60
C PRO A 23 -3.71 1.88 3.11
N LEU A 24 -4.21 1.28 2.04
CA LEU A 24 -3.65 0.06 1.44
C LEU A 24 -2.42 0.27 0.55
N ARG A 25 -2.11 1.51 0.17
CA ARG A 25 -0.96 1.80 -0.70
C ARG A 25 0.30 1.96 0.14
N ARG A 26 1.35 1.18 -0.17
CA ARG A 26 2.66 1.26 0.53
C ARG A 26 3.29 2.65 0.46
N ALA A 27 3.14 3.29 -0.69
CA ALA A 27 3.79 4.55 -1.00
C ALA A 27 2.95 5.36 -1.99
N MET A 28 3.10 6.68 -1.90
CA MET A 28 2.58 7.63 -2.87
C MET A 28 3.46 7.58 -4.13
N PRO A 29 2.90 7.42 -5.34
CA PRO A 29 3.69 7.47 -6.57
C PRO A 29 4.44 8.79 -6.70
N LYS A 30 5.71 8.74 -7.15
CA LYS A 30 6.52 9.96 -7.35
C LYS A 30 5.88 10.90 -8.37
N GLU A 31 5.26 10.37 -9.42
CA GLU A 31 4.56 11.16 -10.43
C GLU A 31 3.32 11.88 -9.86
N ASP A 32 2.53 11.22 -9.01
CA ASP A 32 1.40 11.85 -8.30
C ASP A 32 1.89 13.00 -7.42
N LEU A 33 2.99 12.79 -6.68
CA LEU A 33 3.55 13.80 -5.80
C LEU A 33 4.08 14.99 -6.60
N ARG A 34 4.81 14.73 -7.69
CA ARG A 34 5.30 15.77 -8.61
C ARG A 34 4.16 16.60 -9.20
N SER A 35 3.11 15.93 -9.67
CA SER A 35 1.92 16.57 -10.22
C SER A 35 1.24 17.49 -9.19
N ARG A 36 1.11 17.04 -7.93
CA ARG A 36 0.53 17.86 -6.85
C ARG A 36 1.40 19.03 -6.40
N LEU A 37 2.72 18.87 -6.46
CA LEU A 37 3.67 19.96 -6.17
C LEU A 37 3.76 20.98 -7.33
N GLY A 38 3.35 20.60 -8.54
CA GLY A 38 3.38 21.48 -9.71
C GLY A 38 4.79 21.85 -10.17
N ILE A 39 5.79 21.00 -9.90
CA ILE A 39 7.20 21.27 -10.22
C ILE A 39 7.72 20.42 -11.38
N GLU A 40 8.71 20.98 -12.09
CA GLU A 40 9.40 20.33 -13.21
C GLU A 40 10.23 19.13 -12.73
N ALA A 41 10.45 18.14 -13.59
CA ALA A 41 11.07 16.85 -13.24
C ALA A 41 12.51 16.97 -12.74
N GLY A 42 13.32 17.85 -13.35
CA GLY A 42 14.69 18.13 -12.91
C GLY A 42 14.75 18.70 -11.49
N LEU A 43 13.84 19.62 -11.17
CA LEU A 43 13.71 20.17 -9.81
C LEU A 43 13.18 19.11 -8.83
N PHE A 44 12.16 18.36 -9.24
CA PHE A 44 11.56 17.29 -8.42
C PHE A 44 12.58 16.27 -7.96
N ARG A 45 13.48 15.83 -8.85
CA ARG A 45 14.54 14.86 -8.51
C ARG A 45 15.43 15.36 -7.37
N ARG A 46 15.83 16.64 -7.40
CA ARG A 46 16.65 17.25 -6.34
C ARG A 46 15.87 17.37 -5.04
N VAL A 47 14.58 17.73 -5.13
CA VAL A 47 13.67 17.85 -4.00
C VAL A 47 13.48 16.52 -3.28
N ILE A 48 13.23 15.44 -4.01
CA ILE A 48 13.09 14.11 -3.41
C ILE A 48 14.41 13.63 -2.80
N SER A 49 15.55 13.76 -3.49
CA SER A 49 16.86 13.38 -2.93
C SER A 49 17.07 14.02 -1.55
N ARG A 50 16.83 15.33 -1.48
CA ARG A 50 17.03 16.09 -0.25
C ARG A 50 15.97 15.81 0.82
N ALA A 51 14.75 15.45 0.44
CA ALA A 51 13.70 15.01 1.38
C ALA A 51 14.02 13.63 1.99
N VAL A 52 14.63 12.75 1.21
CA VAL A 52 15.14 11.44 1.67
C VAL A 52 16.34 11.63 2.60
N GLU A 53 17.31 12.45 2.21
CA GLU A 53 18.46 12.82 3.07
C GLU A 53 18.03 13.48 4.38
N ALA A 54 16.92 14.24 4.36
CA ALA A 54 16.32 14.84 5.55
C ALA A 54 15.50 13.86 6.39
N ALA A 55 15.36 12.60 5.95
CA ALA A 55 14.47 11.60 6.54
C ALA A 55 13.00 12.05 6.64
N VAL A 56 12.54 12.93 5.75
CA VAL A 56 11.14 13.39 5.70
C VAL A 56 10.26 12.34 5.01
N VAL A 57 10.83 11.64 4.03
CA VAL A 57 10.21 10.52 3.31
C VAL A 57 11.24 9.42 3.07
N VAL A 58 10.75 8.21 2.82
CA VAL A 58 11.55 7.06 2.39
C VAL A 58 11.09 6.65 0.99
N GLU A 59 12.04 6.33 0.10
CA GLU A 59 11.71 5.76 -1.20
C GLU A 59 11.30 4.30 -1.08
N GLU A 60 10.24 3.93 -1.78
CA GLU A 60 9.68 2.58 -1.77
C GLU A 60 9.25 2.26 -3.21
N GLY A 61 10.09 1.52 -3.93
CA GLY A 61 9.92 1.27 -5.37
C GLY A 61 9.85 2.57 -6.18
N ALA A 62 8.77 2.74 -6.94
CA ALA A 62 8.51 3.94 -7.75
C ALA A 62 7.83 5.08 -6.96
N GLY A 63 7.65 4.93 -5.64
CA GLY A 63 6.95 5.89 -4.79
C GLY A 63 7.80 6.39 -3.61
N VAL A 64 7.16 7.23 -2.79
CA VAL A 64 7.66 7.69 -1.50
C VAL A 64 6.60 7.50 -0.41
N ARG A 65 7.04 7.23 0.81
CA ARG A 65 6.15 7.10 1.98
C ARG A 65 6.71 7.86 3.17
N LEU A 66 5.87 8.13 4.17
CA LEU A 66 6.35 8.65 5.43
C LEU A 66 7.25 7.61 6.15
N PRO A 67 8.30 8.05 6.85
CA PRO A 67 9.05 7.18 7.75
C PRO A 67 8.11 6.54 8.77
N GLY A 68 8.21 5.23 8.96
CA GLY A 68 7.34 4.49 9.88
C GLY A 68 5.91 4.22 9.40
N TYR A 69 5.49 4.72 8.23
CA TYR A 69 4.19 4.33 7.67
C TYR A 69 4.18 2.83 7.38
N LYS A 70 3.21 2.13 7.98
CA LYS A 70 2.88 0.75 7.70
C LYS A 70 1.44 0.68 7.21
N VAL A 71 1.21 -0.09 6.15
CA VAL A 71 -0.14 -0.36 5.66
C VAL A 71 -0.90 -1.10 6.74
N GLN A 72 -2.04 -0.56 7.14
CA GLN A 72 -2.98 -1.22 8.07
C GLN A 72 -4.27 -1.52 7.31
N LEU A 73 -4.79 -2.74 7.50
CA LEU A 73 -6.12 -3.08 7.02
C LEU A 73 -7.17 -2.46 7.96
N THR A 74 -8.28 -1.99 7.40
CA THR A 74 -9.47 -1.65 8.21
C THR A 74 -10.17 -2.93 8.67
N PRO A 75 -10.95 -2.93 9.77
CA PRO A 75 -11.65 -4.13 10.27
C PRO A 75 -12.54 -4.81 9.21
N HIS A 76 -13.19 -4.01 8.35
CA HIS A 76 -13.99 -4.53 7.25
C HIS A 76 -13.14 -5.18 6.15
N GLN A 77 -11.95 -4.65 5.87
CA GLN A 77 -11.00 -5.27 4.94
C GLN A 77 -10.36 -6.52 5.53
N GLU A 78 -10.06 -6.53 6.83
CA GLU A 78 -9.61 -7.72 7.54
C GLU A 78 -10.65 -8.84 7.47
N GLN A 79 -11.93 -8.55 7.73
CA GLN A 79 -12.99 -9.55 7.59
C GLN A 79 -13.13 -10.08 6.16
N LYS A 80 -12.98 -9.24 5.15
CA LYS A 80 -12.96 -9.68 3.74
C LYS A 80 -11.74 -10.54 3.44
N ALA A 81 -10.55 -10.14 3.90
CA ALA A 81 -9.31 -10.90 3.74
C ALA A 81 -9.40 -12.25 4.48
N GLN A 82 -9.90 -12.28 5.71
CA GLN A 82 -10.12 -13.50 6.50
C GLN A 82 -11.08 -14.46 5.80
N ARG A 83 -12.21 -13.97 5.28
CA ARG A 83 -13.15 -14.80 4.49
C ARG A 83 -12.49 -15.36 3.24
N LEU A 84 -11.69 -14.56 2.54
CA LEU A 84 -10.94 -15.02 1.37
C LEU A 84 -9.91 -16.09 1.74
N LEU A 85 -9.13 -15.86 2.80
CA LEU A 85 -8.13 -16.80 3.32
C LEU A 85 -8.77 -18.11 3.80
N GLN A 86 -9.91 -18.04 4.48
CA GLN A 86 -10.66 -19.20 4.94
C GLN A 86 -11.19 -20.03 3.77
N ALA A 87 -11.81 -19.38 2.78
CA ALA A 87 -12.29 -20.07 1.59
C ALA A 87 -11.13 -20.73 0.80
N HIS A 88 -9.93 -20.13 0.83
CA HIS A 88 -8.72 -20.75 0.28
C HIS A 88 -8.22 -21.97 1.03
N ARG A 89 -8.30 -21.96 2.37
CA ARG A 89 -7.94 -23.12 3.21
C ARG A 89 -8.88 -24.30 2.95
N GLU A 90 -10.19 -24.03 2.86
CA GLU A 90 -11.22 -25.06 2.69
C GLU A 90 -11.23 -25.65 1.28
N ALA A 91 -10.82 -24.89 0.26
CA ALA A 91 -10.71 -25.37 -1.11
C ALA A 91 -9.49 -24.77 -1.85
N PRO A 92 -8.28 -25.37 -1.70
CA PRO A 92 -7.05 -24.86 -2.32
C PRO A 92 -7.14 -24.81 -3.85
N TYR A 93 -8.04 -25.59 -4.46
CA TYR A 93 -8.19 -25.74 -5.90
C TYR A 93 -9.43 -25.04 -6.51
N THR A 94 -10.31 -24.50 -5.67
CA THR A 94 -11.58 -23.90 -6.12
C THR A 94 -11.53 -22.38 -5.95
N PRO A 95 -11.85 -21.58 -6.97
CA PRO A 95 -11.94 -20.13 -6.81
C PRO A 95 -13.05 -19.80 -5.80
N PRO A 96 -12.81 -18.97 -4.77
CA PRO A 96 -13.86 -18.37 -3.96
C PRO A 96 -14.59 -17.30 -4.80
N THR A 97 -15.33 -17.75 -5.80
CA THR A 97 -16.08 -16.94 -6.76
C THR A 97 -17.17 -16.09 -6.11
N ALA A 98 -17.56 -16.38 -4.86
CA ALA A 98 -18.69 -15.75 -4.19
C ALA A 98 -18.34 -14.60 -3.22
N LEU A 99 -17.07 -14.41 -2.85
CA LEU A 99 -16.71 -13.53 -1.71
C LEU A 99 -16.04 -12.21 -2.08
N VAL A 100 -15.56 -12.07 -3.31
CA VAL A 100 -14.92 -10.85 -3.78
C VAL A 100 -15.66 -10.39 -5.02
N SER A 101 -16.51 -9.37 -4.89
CA SER A 101 -16.81 -8.58 -6.08
C SER A 101 -15.48 -7.93 -6.48
N ALA A 102 -14.91 -8.45 -7.56
CA ALA A 102 -13.97 -7.82 -8.48
C ALA A 102 -13.91 -6.29 -8.43
N ARG A 103 -15.09 -5.67 -8.27
CA ARG A 103 -15.33 -4.23 -8.22
C ARG A 103 -14.71 -3.50 -7.04
N ASP A 104 -14.57 -4.14 -5.87
CA ASP A 104 -13.97 -3.52 -4.68
C ASP A 104 -12.45 -3.37 -4.80
N TYR A 105 -11.81 -4.13 -5.70
CA TYR A 105 -10.37 -4.12 -5.96
C TYR A 105 -9.99 -3.69 -7.39
N GLY A 106 -10.96 -3.34 -8.24
CA GLY A 106 -10.72 -2.85 -9.60
C GLY A 106 -10.28 -3.91 -10.61
N VAL A 107 -10.57 -5.19 -10.37
CA VAL A 107 -10.15 -6.32 -11.23
C VAL A 107 -11.28 -7.31 -11.41
N ASP A 108 -11.73 -7.55 -12.66
CA ASP A 108 -12.57 -8.70 -13.05
C ASP A 108 -11.95 -10.00 -12.51
N ALA A 109 -12.59 -10.61 -11.51
CA ALA A 109 -12.05 -11.72 -10.74
C ALA A 109 -12.90 -12.97 -10.95
N THR A 110 -12.49 -13.81 -11.92
CA THR A 110 -13.14 -15.10 -12.21
C THR A 110 -12.18 -16.28 -12.31
N SER A 111 -10.96 -16.22 -11.77
CA SER A 111 -10.09 -17.42 -11.71
C SER A 111 -8.96 -17.36 -10.68
N ARG A 112 -8.38 -18.55 -10.40
CA ARG A 112 -7.12 -18.79 -9.66
C ARG A 112 -5.98 -17.84 -10.09
N ARG A 113 -6.03 -17.33 -11.33
CA ARG A 113 -5.10 -16.37 -11.93
C ARG A 113 -5.08 -15.00 -11.23
N TYR A 114 -6.16 -14.59 -10.57
CA TYR A 114 -6.28 -13.24 -9.97
C TYR A 114 -6.03 -13.24 -8.46
N ILE A 115 -6.34 -14.35 -7.82
CA ILE A 115 -6.18 -14.52 -6.37
C ILE A 115 -4.72 -14.63 -5.97
N MET A 116 -3.92 -15.40 -6.71
CA MET A 116 -2.51 -15.58 -6.36
C MET A 116 -1.75 -14.24 -6.39
N PRO A 117 -1.90 -13.41 -7.44
CA PRO A 117 -1.35 -12.05 -7.42
C PRO A 117 -1.90 -11.18 -6.30
N LEU A 118 -3.18 -11.32 -5.93
CA LEU A 118 -3.74 -10.59 -4.79
C LEU A 118 -3.09 -11.03 -3.46
N LEU A 119 -2.92 -12.33 -3.24
CA LEU A 119 -2.30 -12.87 -2.03
C LEU A 119 -0.81 -12.55 -1.96
N GLU A 120 -0.09 -12.64 -3.08
CA GLU A 120 1.30 -12.19 -3.21
C GLU A 120 1.42 -10.69 -2.93
N HIS A 121 0.48 -9.89 -3.46
CA HIS A 121 0.44 -8.46 -3.16
C HIS A 121 0.22 -8.20 -1.67
N LEU A 122 -0.67 -8.96 -1.01
CA LEU A 122 -0.90 -8.86 0.44
C LEU A 122 0.31 -9.34 1.27
N ASP A 123 1.02 -10.36 0.82
CA ASP A 123 2.26 -10.84 1.45
C ASP A 123 3.37 -9.79 1.34
N ASP A 124 3.57 -9.26 0.13
CA ASP A 124 4.51 -8.17 -0.12
C ASP A 124 4.11 -6.94 0.73
N LEU A 125 2.81 -6.73 0.97
CA LEU A 125 2.28 -5.65 1.84
C LEU A 125 2.54 -5.93 3.32
N THR A 126 3.12 -7.08 3.67
CA THR A 126 3.27 -7.58 5.05
C THR A 126 1.94 -7.65 5.79
N ILE A 127 0.84 -7.80 5.05
CA ILE A 127 -0.51 -7.92 5.59
C ILE A 127 -0.82 -9.39 5.88
N THR A 128 -0.42 -10.28 4.97
CA THR A 128 -0.47 -11.72 5.15
C THR A 128 0.94 -12.31 5.15
N GLN A 129 1.10 -13.51 5.69
CA GLN A 129 2.30 -14.32 5.50
C GLN A 129 1.90 -15.79 5.38
N ARG A 130 2.70 -16.56 4.66
CA ARG A 130 2.57 -18.02 4.60
C ARG A 130 3.31 -18.65 5.78
N VAL A 131 2.62 -19.47 6.57
CA VAL A 131 3.18 -20.27 7.66
C VAL A 131 2.82 -21.73 7.39
N GLY A 132 3.80 -22.52 6.96
CA GLY A 132 3.52 -23.88 6.46
C GLY A 132 2.61 -23.82 5.23
N ASP A 133 1.49 -24.55 5.27
CA ASP A 133 0.47 -24.55 4.21
C ASP A 133 -0.63 -23.50 4.40
N GLU A 134 -0.56 -22.73 5.49
CA GLU A 134 -1.57 -21.75 5.82
C GLU A 134 -1.10 -20.32 5.56
N ARG A 135 -2.08 -19.42 5.39
CA ARG A 135 -1.86 -17.98 5.33
C ARG A 135 -2.50 -17.32 6.54
N VAL A 136 -1.72 -16.50 7.25
CA VAL A 136 -2.16 -15.77 8.45
C VAL A 136 -1.99 -14.28 8.26
N LEU A 137 -2.84 -13.47 8.90
CA LEU A 137 -2.67 -12.02 8.95
C LEU A 137 -1.51 -11.68 9.89
N VAL A 138 -0.58 -10.84 9.43
CA VAL A 138 0.64 -10.46 10.17
C VAL A 138 0.40 -9.25 11.06
N ASN A 139 -0.56 -8.39 10.70
CA ASN A 139 -0.75 -7.10 11.35
C ASN A 139 -1.69 -7.18 12.57
N ARG A 140 -1.33 -8.01 13.56
CA ARG A 140 -1.79 -7.78 14.93
C ARG A 140 -0.95 -6.66 15.53
N THR A 141 -1.28 -5.42 15.20
CA THR A 141 -0.93 -4.34 16.14
C THR A 141 -1.95 -4.44 17.26
N SER A 142 -1.60 -5.18 18.30
CA SER A 142 -2.29 -5.13 19.59
C SER A 142 -2.39 -3.67 20.00
N LEU A 143 -3.62 -3.18 20.15
CA LEU A 143 -3.91 -2.07 21.06
C LEU A 143 -3.77 -2.57 22.49
#